data_AF-A0A2E0EPL8-F1
#
_entry.id   AF-A0A2E0EPL8-F1
#
_cell.length_a   1.000
_cell.length_b   1.000
_cell.length_c   1.000
_cell.angle_alpha   90.00
_cell.angle_beta   90.00
_cell.angle_gamma   90.00
#
_symmetry.space_group_name_H-M   'P 1'
#
loop_
_entity.id
_entity.type
_entity.pdbx_description
1 polymer ?
#
loop_
_entity_poly.entity_id
_entity_poly.type
_entity_poly.pdbx_seq_one_letter_code
_entity_poly.pdbx_strand_id
1 'polypeptide(L)'
;MDKVLQKQNIATAYALKHAPEKQCREELDRFFDLICEETPKIKSNWEEVESYLQFKSDRIPIGIYEKEVVPNVSYLFDYFDIWYLKVATDNQFLVQAMVNKIALPVWFIVGLCTGIGSIVDSPNTNRYCEILTEFEWRGNTFDLKMYTVTDRTVENFDWKGLFRDIEPADLGAESTIFDKSLNEINQEDVDRVHNIFVKIMERSGCESKVARFFWMYLDDLLKSDSTKSELLVLPPIEIHTLGN
;
A
#
# COMPACT_ATOMS: atom_id res chain seq x y z
N MET A 1 -2.36 -1.42 -24.40
CA MET A 1 -1.00 -1.97 -24.41
C MET A 1 -0.04 -0.78 -24.38
N ASP A 2 0.57 -0.56 -23.22
CA ASP A 2 1.40 0.61 -22.86
C ASP A 2 2.55 0.86 -23.83
N LYS A 3 2.87 2.13 -24.14
CA LYS A 3 4.00 2.48 -25.00
C LYS A 3 5.35 2.16 -24.36
N VAL A 4 5.44 2.21 -23.02
CA VAL A 4 6.63 1.76 -22.26
C VAL A 4 6.87 0.26 -22.47
N LEU A 5 5.80 -0.53 -22.50
CA LEU A 5 5.83 -1.98 -22.71
C LEU A 5 5.98 -2.39 -24.18
N GLN A 6 5.61 -1.51 -25.11
CA GLN A 6 5.72 -1.75 -26.56
C GLN A 6 7.11 -1.48 -27.14
N LYS A 7 7.95 -0.65 -26.50
CA LYS A 7 9.26 -0.27 -27.05
C LYS A 7 10.36 -1.31 -26.78
N GLN A 8 10.19 -2.18 -25.79
CA GLN A 8 11.22 -3.13 -25.35
C GLN A 8 10.57 -4.43 -24.85
N ASN A 9 11.17 -5.58 -25.16
CA ASN A 9 10.73 -6.85 -24.55
C ASN A 9 11.12 -6.82 -23.06
N ILE A 10 10.13 -6.57 -22.20
CA ILE A 10 10.27 -6.39 -20.74
C ILE A 10 11.11 -7.50 -20.09
N ALA A 11 10.89 -8.75 -20.51
CA ALA A 11 11.59 -9.93 -20.00
C ALA A 11 13.09 -9.92 -20.29
N THR A 12 13.53 -9.19 -21.31
CA THR A 12 14.93 -9.06 -21.70
C THR A 12 15.53 -7.68 -21.39
N ALA A 13 14.71 -6.64 -21.29
CA ALA A 13 15.16 -5.27 -21.08
C ALA A 13 15.37 -4.90 -19.60
N TYR A 14 14.66 -5.59 -18.69
CA TYR A 14 14.69 -5.31 -17.26
C TYR A 14 15.01 -6.59 -16.47
N ALA A 15 16.10 -7.25 -16.88
CA ALA A 15 16.68 -8.40 -16.19
C ALA A 15 18.05 -7.99 -15.63
N LEU A 16 18.06 -7.58 -14.37
CA LEU A 16 19.28 -7.36 -13.62
C LEU A 16 19.65 -8.64 -12.89
N LYS A 17 20.92 -9.04 -13.00
CA LYS A 17 21.46 -10.20 -12.31
C LYS A 17 22.77 -9.81 -11.63
N HIS A 18 22.87 -10.09 -10.33
CA HIS A 18 23.99 -9.70 -9.48
C HIS A 18 24.35 -8.23 -9.61
N ALA A 19 23.35 -7.35 -9.75
CA ALA A 19 23.57 -5.92 -9.90
C ALA A 19 23.89 -5.28 -8.54
N PRO A 20 24.90 -4.40 -8.45
CA PRO A 20 25.10 -3.57 -7.25
C PRO A 20 23.89 -2.68 -7.00
N GLU A 21 23.64 -2.32 -5.73
CA GLU A 21 22.54 -1.44 -5.31
C GLU A 21 22.43 -0.18 -6.17
N LYS A 22 23.56 0.51 -6.41
CA LYS A 22 23.60 1.72 -7.24
C LYS A 22 23.03 1.50 -8.65
N GLN A 23 23.35 0.36 -9.27
CA GLN A 23 22.85 0.03 -10.61
C GLN A 23 21.35 -0.30 -10.55
N CYS A 24 20.90 -1.01 -9.52
CA CYS A 24 19.49 -1.30 -9.32
C CYS A 24 18.66 -0.01 -9.10
N ARG A 25 19.18 0.92 -8.29
CA ARG A 25 18.59 2.25 -8.07
C ARG A 25 18.42 3.01 -9.37
N GLU A 26 19.48 3.12 -10.16
CA GLU A 26 19.47 3.87 -11.44
C GLU A 26 18.47 3.29 -12.45
N GLU A 27 18.30 1.97 -12.51
CA GLU A 27 17.32 1.35 -13.40
C GLU A 27 15.88 1.52 -12.90
N LEU A 28 15.63 1.44 -11.59
CA LEU A 28 14.31 1.71 -11.01
C LEU A 28 13.89 3.17 -11.19
N ASP A 29 14.81 4.12 -10.96
CA ASP A 29 14.61 5.55 -11.25
C ASP A 29 14.24 5.76 -12.73
N ARG A 30 15.04 5.19 -13.64
CA ARG A 30 14.81 5.31 -15.09
C ARG A 30 13.44 4.74 -15.48
N PHE A 31 13.02 3.64 -14.86
CA PHE A 31 11.71 3.05 -15.12
C PHE A 31 10.57 3.97 -14.65
N PHE A 32 10.71 4.57 -13.47
CA PHE A 32 9.72 5.51 -12.95
C PHE A 32 9.62 6.77 -13.83
N ASP A 33 10.75 7.29 -14.32
CA ASP A 33 10.77 8.43 -15.24
C ASP A 33 10.02 8.11 -16.54
N LEU A 34 10.22 6.91 -17.10
CA LEU A 34 9.49 6.45 -18.30
C LEU A 34 7.98 6.36 -18.05
N ILE A 35 7.55 5.89 -16.87
CA ILE A 35 6.13 5.90 -16.47
C ILE A 35 5.60 7.33 -16.42
N CYS A 36 6.37 8.25 -15.83
CA CYS A 36 6.00 9.65 -15.69
C CYS A 36 5.89 10.38 -17.04
N GLU A 37 6.79 10.08 -17.99
CA GLU A 37 6.72 10.61 -19.36
C GLU A 37 5.45 10.15 -20.08
N GLU A 38 5.03 8.89 -19.88
CA GLU A 38 3.80 8.36 -20.46
C GLU A 38 2.55 8.93 -19.79
N THR A 39 2.59 9.11 -18.46
CA THR A 39 1.46 9.58 -17.66
C THR A 39 1.87 10.74 -16.73
N PRO A 40 1.89 12.00 -17.23
CA PRO A 40 2.38 13.15 -16.46
C PRO A 40 1.68 13.39 -15.12
N LYS A 41 0.42 12.94 -14.98
CA LYS A 41 -0.33 13.04 -13.72
C LYS A 41 0.30 12.19 -12.59
N ILE A 42 0.96 11.08 -12.93
CA ILE A 42 1.69 10.27 -11.95
C ILE A 42 2.81 11.11 -11.33
N LYS A 43 3.58 11.80 -12.16
CA LYS A 43 4.66 12.70 -11.72
C LYS A 43 4.14 13.79 -10.78
N SER A 44 3.12 14.54 -11.19
CA SER A 44 2.58 15.62 -10.36
C SER A 44 2.03 15.13 -9.02
N ASN A 45 1.40 13.96 -9.00
CA ASN A 45 0.89 13.36 -7.76
C ASN A 45 2.04 12.92 -6.84
N TRP A 46 3.10 12.36 -7.39
CA TRP A 46 4.27 11.94 -6.65
C TRP A 46 5.04 13.13 -6.07
N GLU A 47 5.33 14.16 -6.88
CA GLU A 47 6.07 15.37 -6.45
C GLU A 47 5.38 16.08 -5.28
N GLU A 48 4.04 16.11 -5.27
CA GLU A 48 3.29 16.65 -4.15
C GLU A 48 3.54 15.86 -2.85
N VAL A 49 3.47 14.53 -2.90
CA VAL A 49 3.76 13.66 -1.74
C VAL A 49 5.22 13.74 -1.31
N GLU A 50 6.14 13.69 -2.27
CA GLU A 50 7.57 13.77 -2.05
C GLU A 50 7.94 15.01 -1.25
N SER A 51 7.32 16.16 -1.57
CA SER A 51 7.55 17.40 -0.85
C SER A 51 7.31 17.25 0.66
N TYR A 52 6.32 16.46 1.10
CA TYR A 52 6.05 16.22 2.53
C TYR A 52 7.00 15.21 3.16
N LEU A 53 7.53 14.26 2.39
CA LEU A 53 8.51 13.29 2.86
C LEU A 53 9.90 13.94 3.02
N GLN A 54 10.32 14.82 2.11
CA GLN A 54 11.62 15.49 2.13
C GLN A 54 11.85 16.33 3.41
N PHE A 55 10.82 17.00 3.91
CA PHE A 55 10.97 17.91 5.05
C PHE A 55 11.01 17.21 6.42
N LYS A 56 10.94 15.87 6.49
CA LYS A 56 10.70 15.14 7.75
C LYS A 56 9.62 15.83 8.59
N SER A 57 8.52 16.24 7.94
CA SER A 57 7.41 16.87 8.65
C SER A 57 6.88 15.87 9.66
N ASP A 58 6.83 16.24 10.94
CA ASP A 58 6.24 15.41 12.00
C ASP A 58 4.77 15.05 11.72
N ARG A 59 4.13 15.76 10.76
CA ARG A 59 2.72 15.57 10.39
C ARG A 59 2.53 15.69 8.89
N ILE A 60 2.12 14.59 8.25
CA ILE A 60 1.60 14.57 6.88
C ILE A 60 0.12 15.00 6.93
N PRO A 61 -0.33 16.00 6.15
CA PRO A 61 -1.74 16.37 6.08
C PRO A 61 -2.61 15.19 5.66
N ILE A 62 -3.82 15.06 6.20
CA ILE A 62 -4.72 13.93 5.91
C ILE A 62 -4.96 13.75 4.40
N GLY A 63 -5.15 14.84 3.65
CA GLY A 63 -5.33 14.78 2.19
C GLY A 63 -4.13 14.21 1.44
N ILE A 64 -2.91 14.39 1.97
CA ILE A 64 -1.68 13.80 1.42
C ILE A 64 -1.54 12.35 1.89
N TYR A 65 -1.82 12.10 3.17
CA TYR A 65 -1.76 10.76 3.77
C TYR A 65 -2.67 9.76 3.07
N GLU A 66 -3.83 10.19 2.59
CA GLU A 66 -4.79 9.36 1.86
C GLU A 66 -4.63 9.38 0.34
N LYS A 67 -3.73 10.22 -0.18
CA LYS A 67 -3.55 10.38 -1.62
C LYS A 67 -3.03 9.08 -2.23
N GLU A 68 -3.67 8.64 -3.31
CA GLU A 68 -3.23 7.48 -4.08
C GLU A 68 -2.14 7.90 -5.08
N VAL A 69 -0.97 7.28 -4.97
CA VAL A 69 0.19 7.55 -5.82
C VAL A 69 0.83 6.26 -6.29
N VAL A 70 1.38 6.28 -7.50
CA VAL A 70 2.27 5.20 -7.94
C VAL A 70 3.60 5.40 -7.21
N PRO A 71 4.11 4.39 -6.49
CA PRO A 71 5.30 4.56 -5.66
C PRO A 71 6.56 4.76 -6.52
N ASN A 72 7.35 5.79 -6.22
CA ASN A 72 8.73 5.87 -6.70
C ASN A 72 9.62 5.04 -5.77
N VAL A 73 9.86 3.79 -6.14
CA VAL A 73 10.43 2.78 -5.23
C VAL A 73 11.89 3.02 -4.88
N SER A 74 12.71 3.52 -5.81
CA SER A 74 14.10 3.89 -5.55
C SER A 74 14.18 4.98 -4.49
N TYR A 75 13.37 6.04 -4.64
CA TYR A 75 13.26 7.09 -3.62
C TYR A 75 12.84 6.53 -2.26
N LEU A 76 11.80 5.68 -2.23
CA LEU A 76 11.30 5.10 -0.98
C LEU A 76 12.35 4.21 -0.31
N PHE A 77 13.06 3.39 -1.08
CA PHE A 77 14.07 2.48 -0.56
C PHE A 77 15.26 3.24 0.03
N ASP A 78 15.68 4.33 -0.61
CA ASP A 78 16.71 5.24 -0.10
C ASP A 78 16.24 5.99 1.15
N TYR A 79 15.02 6.54 1.11
CA TYR A 79 14.49 7.38 2.19
C TYR A 79 14.28 6.59 3.50
N PHE A 80 13.78 5.36 3.40
CA PHE A 80 13.52 4.50 4.56
C PHE A 80 14.69 3.55 4.89
N ASP A 81 15.75 3.52 4.08
CA ASP A 81 16.87 2.57 4.19
C ASP A 81 16.40 1.09 4.24
N ILE A 82 15.55 0.70 3.29
CA ILE A 82 14.89 -0.62 3.29
C ILE A 82 15.34 -1.54 2.16
N TRP A 83 16.40 -1.20 1.42
CA TRP A 83 16.88 -1.99 0.27
C TRP A 83 17.04 -3.49 0.55
N TYR A 84 17.50 -3.86 1.74
CA TYR A 84 17.78 -5.24 2.15
C TYR A 84 16.71 -5.83 3.08
N LEU A 85 15.66 -5.07 3.41
CA LEU A 85 14.60 -5.51 4.32
C LEU A 85 13.41 -6.03 3.52
N LYS A 86 12.92 -7.22 3.91
CA LYS A 86 11.70 -7.83 3.33
C LYS A 86 11.65 -7.79 1.79
N VAL A 87 12.80 -8.04 1.16
CA VAL A 87 13.00 -7.79 -0.27
C VAL A 87 12.01 -8.57 -1.14
N ALA A 88 11.80 -9.85 -0.80
CA ALA A 88 10.92 -10.76 -1.53
C ALA A 88 9.42 -10.56 -1.23
N THR A 89 9.05 -9.67 -0.32
CA THR A 89 7.65 -9.39 0.04
C THR A 89 7.32 -7.92 -0.20
N ASP A 90 7.54 -7.05 0.79
CA ASP A 90 7.09 -5.66 0.78
C ASP A 90 7.75 -4.85 -0.36
N ASN A 91 9.07 -4.97 -0.51
CA ASN A 91 9.78 -4.26 -1.59
C ASN A 91 9.37 -4.78 -2.96
N GLN A 92 9.29 -6.11 -3.15
CA GLN A 92 8.83 -6.69 -4.41
C GLN A 92 7.42 -6.20 -4.75
N PHE A 93 6.51 -6.14 -3.77
CA PHE A 93 5.17 -5.61 -3.97
C PHE A 93 5.19 -4.13 -4.40
N LEU A 94 6.00 -3.30 -3.75
CA LEU A 94 6.13 -1.88 -4.13
C LEU A 94 6.69 -1.73 -5.55
N VAL A 95 7.71 -2.51 -5.93
CA VAL A 95 8.23 -2.54 -7.32
C VAL A 95 7.14 -2.98 -8.28
N GLN A 96 6.39 -4.02 -7.94
CA GLN A 96 5.30 -4.52 -8.77
C GLN A 96 4.17 -3.48 -8.92
N ALA A 97 3.82 -2.77 -7.85
CA ALA A 97 2.85 -1.68 -7.89
C ALA A 97 3.32 -0.55 -8.80
N MET A 98 4.59 -0.15 -8.71
CA MET A 98 5.19 0.84 -9.60
C MET A 98 5.09 0.41 -11.07
N VAL A 99 5.59 -0.79 -11.38
CA VAL A 99 5.67 -1.30 -12.76
C VAL A 99 4.30 -1.44 -13.41
N ASN A 100 3.28 -1.82 -12.64
CA ASN A 100 1.89 -1.92 -13.11
C ASN A 100 1.09 -0.61 -12.96
N LYS A 101 1.74 0.49 -12.56
CA LYS A 101 1.10 1.80 -12.33
C LYS A 101 -0.08 1.73 -11.35
N ILE A 102 -0.01 0.82 -10.38
CA ILE A 102 -1.00 0.68 -9.32
C ILE A 102 -0.79 1.83 -8.34
N ALA A 103 -1.78 2.72 -8.24
CA ALA A 103 -1.77 3.79 -7.28
C ALA A 103 -2.15 3.25 -5.89
N LEU A 104 -1.27 3.49 -4.91
CA LEU A 104 -1.45 3.08 -3.52
C LEU A 104 -1.56 4.34 -2.64
N PRO A 105 -2.41 4.34 -1.60
CA PRO A 105 -2.44 5.40 -0.62
C PRO A 105 -1.09 5.57 0.09
N VAL A 106 -0.68 6.82 0.34
CA VAL A 106 0.59 7.13 1.01
C VAL A 106 0.73 6.42 2.35
N TRP A 107 -0.32 6.42 3.18
CA TRP A 107 -0.29 5.74 4.47
C TRP A 107 0.07 4.26 4.38
N PHE A 108 -0.39 3.59 3.33
CA PHE A 108 -0.15 2.16 3.13
C PHE A 108 1.29 1.93 2.70
N ILE A 109 1.79 2.74 1.76
CA ILE A 109 3.20 2.73 1.36
C ILE A 109 4.11 2.96 2.57
N VAL A 110 3.85 4.00 3.37
CA VAL A 110 4.62 4.31 4.57
C VAL A 110 4.53 3.16 5.59
N GLY A 111 3.35 2.56 5.76
CA GLY A 111 3.14 1.42 6.66
C GLY A 111 4.00 0.22 6.28
N LEU A 112 4.11 -0.10 4.99
CA LEU A 112 5.02 -1.15 4.50
C LEU A 112 6.49 -0.77 4.73
N CYS A 113 6.89 0.44 4.32
CA CYS A 113 8.28 0.90 4.45
C CYS A 113 8.77 1.00 5.91
N THR A 114 7.87 1.26 6.85
CA THR A 114 8.18 1.33 8.29
C THR A 114 8.01 0.00 9.01
N GLY A 115 7.57 -1.05 8.30
CA GLY A 115 7.35 -2.37 8.86
C GLY A 115 6.15 -2.47 9.80
N ILE A 116 5.22 -1.52 9.77
CA ILE A 116 3.95 -1.54 10.52
C ILE A 116 2.97 -2.57 9.94
N GLY A 117 3.01 -2.75 8.61
CA GLY A 117 2.30 -3.82 7.91
C GLY A 117 3.26 -4.68 7.11
N SER A 118 2.82 -5.87 6.71
CA SER A 118 3.59 -6.75 5.82
C SER A 118 2.69 -7.44 4.81
N ILE A 119 3.14 -7.49 3.55
CA ILE A 119 2.64 -8.46 2.59
C ILE A 119 3.18 -9.84 2.99
N VAL A 120 2.28 -10.80 3.21
CA VAL A 120 2.64 -12.16 3.65
C VAL A 120 3.11 -13.01 2.49
N ASP A 121 2.43 -12.86 1.34
CA ASP A 121 2.69 -13.69 0.18
C ASP A 121 2.49 -12.90 -1.12
N SER A 122 3.55 -12.85 -1.94
CA SER A 122 3.55 -12.14 -3.23
C SER A 122 2.46 -12.61 -4.23
N PRO A 123 2.08 -13.90 -4.34
CA PRO A 123 1.00 -14.40 -5.19
C PRO A 123 -0.35 -13.71 -4.97
N ASN A 124 -0.64 -13.26 -3.75
CA ASN A 124 -1.90 -12.59 -3.40
C ASN A 124 -2.04 -11.23 -4.09
N THR A 125 -0.91 -10.58 -4.38
CA THR A 125 -0.87 -9.31 -5.10
C THR A 125 -0.72 -9.50 -6.61
N ASN A 126 -0.18 -10.64 -7.04
CA ASN A 126 0.05 -10.93 -8.46
C ASN A 126 -1.25 -10.93 -9.30
N ARG A 127 -2.42 -11.15 -8.68
CA ARG A 127 -3.73 -11.16 -9.38
C ARG A 127 -4.13 -9.82 -9.97
N TYR A 128 -3.56 -8.74 -9.46
CA TYR A 128 -3.82 -7.38 -9.93
C TYR A 128 -2.79 -6.89 -10.95
N CYS A 129 -1.88 -7.75 -11.40
CA CYS A 129 -0.69 -7.35 -12.14
C CYS A 129 -0.58 -8.07 -13.49
N GLU A 130 -0.42 -7.28 -14.56
CA GLU A 130 -0.11 -7.78 -15.90
C GLU A 130 1.37 -8.16 -16.00
N ILE A 131 2.23 -7.41 -15.30
CA ILE A 131 3.67 -7.63 -15.21
C ILE A 131 3.99 -8.14 -13.81
N LEU A 132 4.59 -9.32 -13.73
CA LEU A 132 5.10 -9.86 -12.47
C LEU A 132 6.55 -9.45 -12.30
N THR A 133 6.93 -9.25 -11.04
CA THR A 133 8.30 -8.90 -10.66
C THR A 133 8.84 -9.93 -9.68
N GLU A 134 10.05 -10.40 -9.95
CA GLU A 134 10.90 -11.14 -9.00
C GLU A 134 12.00 -10.18 -8.56
N PHE A 135 12.02 -9.83 -7.27
CA PHE A 135 13.04 -8.95 -6.69
C PHE A 135 13.70 -9.64 -5.50
N GLU A 136 15.00 -9.89 -5.61
CA GLU A 136 15.74 -10.67 -4.64
C GLU A 136 17.05 -9.98 -4.23
N TRP A 137 17.40 -10.10 -2.96
CA TRP A 137 18.69 -9.68 -2.44
C TRP A 137 19.62 -10.89 -2.26
N ARG A 138 20.79 -10.82 -2.89
CA ARG A 138 21.84 -11.84 -2.89
C ARG A 138 23.02 -11.41 -2.03
N GLY A 139 22.74 -10.90 -0.83
CA GLY A 139 23.73 -10.51 0.19
C GLY A 139 24.48 -9.20 -0.07
N ASN A 140 24.96 -8.97 -1.29
CA ASN A 140 25.63 -7.72 -1.69
C ASN A 140 25.18 -7.18 -3.05
N THR A 141 24.27 -7.90 -3.70
CA THR A 141 23.77 -7.60 -5.04
C THR A 141 22.27 -7.89 -5.09
N PHE A 142 21.63 -7.39 -6.13
CA PHE A 142 20.21 -7.53 -6.37
C PHE A 142 19.98 -8.24 -7.70
N ASP A 143 18.96 -9.10 -7.70
CA ASP A 143 18.37 -9.65 -8.91
C ASP A 143 16.99 -9.00 -9.08
N LEU A 144 16.72 -8.47 -10.28
CA LEU A 144 15.42 -7.93 -10.65
C LEU A 144 15.02 -8.52 -11.98
N LYS A 145 13.85 -9.15 -12.02
CA LYS A 145 13.31 -9.73 -13.24
C LYS A 145 11.84 -9.39 -13.37
N MET A 146 11.47 -8.85 -14.53
CA MET A 146 10.09 -8.53 -14.87
C MET A 146 9.62 -9.41 -16.02
N TYR A 147 8.38 -9.89 -15.98
CA TYR A 147 7.84 -10.70 -17.06
C TYR A 147 6.31 -10.64 -17.12
N THR A 148 5.77 -10.84 -18.32
CA THR A 148 4.33 -10.94 -18.56
C THR A 148 3.91 -12.41 -18.58
N VAL A 149 2.73 -12.71 -18.03
CA VAL A 149 2.15 -14.06 -18.04
C VAL A 149 0.99 -14.08 -19.03
N THR A 150 1.13 -14.82 -20.13
CA THR A 150 0.20 -14.78 -21.27
C THR A 150 -1.17 -15.40 -20.97
N ASP A 151 -1.25 -16.31 -20.01
CA ASP A 151 -2.45 -17.13 -19.76
C ASP A 151 -3.22 -16.69 -18.51
N ARG A 152 -2.98 -15.44 -18.05
CA ARG A 152 -3.61 -14.90 -16.84
C ARG A 152 -4.58 -13.77 -17.17
N THR A 153 -5.76 -13.80 -16.55
CA THR A 153 -6.66 -12.64 -16.50
C THR A 153 -6.32 -11.79 -15.28
N VAL A 154 -6.04 -10.51 -15.50
CA VAL A 154 -5.81 -9.53 -14.43
C VAL A 154 -7.15 -9.16 -13.80
N GLU A 155 -7.23 -9.26 -12.48
CA GLU A 155 -8.40 -8.85 -11.70
C GLU A 155 -8.39 -7.34 -11.46
N ASN A 156 -9.59 -6.75 -11.31
CA ASN A 156 -9.69 -5.38 -10.82
C ASN A 156 -9.16 -5.29 -9.40
N PHE A 157 -8.47 -4.19 -9.08
CA PHE A 157 -7.90 -3.98 -7.75
C PHE A 157 -9.01 -3.96 -6.68
N ASP A 158 -8.90 -4.83 -5.68
CA ASP A 158 -9.83 -4.94 -4.55
C ASP A 158 -9.08 -4.71 -3.24
N TRP A 159 -9.28 -3.54 -2.65
CA TRP A 159 -8.71 -3.18 -1.35
C TRP A 159 -9.09 -4.16 -0.25
N LYS A 160 -10.35 -4.65 -0.24
CA LYS A 160 -10.82 -5.60 0.78
C LYS A 160 -10.16 -6.96 0.62
N GLY A 161 -9.93 -7.38 -0.61
CA GLY A 161 -9.07 -8.51 -0.94
C GLY A 161 -7.68 -8.34 -0.34
N LEU A 162 -7.00 -7.25 -0.69
CA LEU A 162 -5.62 -7.00 -0.29
C LEU A 162 -5.43 -6.96 1.24
N PHE A 163 -6.30 -6.28 1.99
CA PHE A 163 -6.16 -6.21 3.46
C PHE A 163 -6.35 -7.53 4.19
N ARG A 164 -7.10 -8.48 3.61
CA ARG A 164 -7.14 -9.84 4.17
C ARG A 164 -5.84 -10.60 3.96
N ASP A 165 -5.04 -10.17 2.98
CA ASP A 165 -3.78 -10.80 2.60
C ASP A 165 -2.55 -10.13 3.27
N ILE A 166 -2.77 -9.08 4.07
CA ILE A 166 -1.76 -8.36 4.84
C ILE A 166 -1.73 -8.91 6.26
N GLU A 167 -0.57 -9.33 6.74
CA GLU A 167 -0.39 -9.56 8.17
C GLU A 167 -0.07 -8.23 8.84
N PRO A 168 -0.78 -7.88 9.94
CA PRO A 168 -0.29 -6.86 10.84
C PRO A 168 1.10 -7.28 11.34
N ALA A 169 2.06 -6.35 11.40
CA ALA A 169 3.33 -6.64 12.03
C ALA A 169 3.09 -6.98 13.51
N ASP A 170 3.94 -7.86 14.05
CA ASP A 170 3.99 -8.18 15.48
C ASP A 170 4.55 -6.96 16.23
N LEU A 171 3.71 -5.92 16.35
CA LEU A 171 4.03 -4.70 17.05
C LEU A 171 4.04 -5.04 18.53
N GLY A 172 5.23 -5.24 19.10
CA GLY A 172 5.47 -5.39 20.54
C GLY A 172 5.13 -4.12 21.34
N ALA A 173 3.95 -3.56 21.11
CA ALA A 173 3.37 -2.38 21.75
C ALA A 173 2.06 -2.80 22.42
N GLU A 174 1.68 -2.10 23.49
CA GLU A 174 0.51 -2.35 24.33
C GLU A 174 -0.73 -2.81 23.53
N SER A 175 -1.34 -3.93 23.96
CA SER A 175 -2.46 -4.62 23.31
C SER A 175 -3.44 -3.66 22.62
N THR A 176 -3.35 -3.58 21.29
CA THR A 176 -4.32 -2.85 20.48
C THR A 176 -5.59 -3.69 20.37
N ILE A 177 -6.70 -3.10 19.93
CA ILE A 177 -7.94 -3.87 19.70
C ILE A 177 -7.73 -4.97 18.64
N PHE A 178 -6.74 -4.79 17.75
CA PHE A 178 -6.40 -5.76 16.70
C PHE A 178 -5.68 -6.99 17.23
N ASP A 179 -5.11 -6.90 18.43
CA ASP A 179 -4.41 -8.01 19.10
C ASP A 179 -5.37 -8.81 19.98
N LYS A 180 -6.61 -8.33 20.16
CA LYS A 180 -7.67 -9.04 20.88
C LYS A 180 -8.34 -10.04 19.96
N SER A 181 -8.53 -11.26 20.43
CA SER A 181 -9.40 -12.19 19.71
C SER A 181 -10.84 -11.66 19.74
N LEU A 182 -11.64 -11.98 18.72
CA LEU A 182 -13.03 -11.49 18.56
C LEU A 182 -13.91 -11.66 19.82
N ASN A 183 -13.68 -12.74 20.56
CA ASN A 183 -14.35 -13.03 21.82
C ASN A 183 -13.93 -12.10 22.98
N GLU A 184 -12.78 -11.42 22.89
CA GLU A 184 -12.21 -10.50 23.89
C GLU A 184 -12.55 -9.02 23.63
N ILE A 185 -13.11 -8.69 22.47
CA ILE A 185 -13.56 -7.33 22.15
C ILE A 185 -14.78 -6.96 23.03
N ASN A 186 -14.69 -5.80 23.69
CA ASN A 186 -15.74 -5.24 24.55
C ASN A 186 -16.27 -3.87 24.03
N GLN A 187 -17.25 -3.28 24.71
CA GLN A 187 -17.88 -2.01 24.30
C GLN A 187 -16.91 -0.81 24.39
N GLU A 188 -16.00 -0.77 25.37
CA GLU A 188 -15.02 0.31 25.48
C GLU A 188 -14.05 0.33 24.30
N ASP A 189 -13.68 -0.86 23.79
CA ASP A 189 -12.87 -1.01 22.60
C ASP A 189 -13.60 -0.46 21.36
N VAL A 190 -14.89 -0.79 21.23
CA VAL A 190 -15.78 -0.28 20.18
C VAL A 190 -15.88 1.25 20.23
N ASP A 191 -16.14 1.82 21.41
CA ASP A 191 -16.26 3.26 21.59
C ASP A 191 -14.93 3.97 21.29
N ARG A 192 -13.80 3.37 21.66
CA ARG A 192 -12.47 3.90 21.34
C ARG A 192 -12.24 3.96 19.83
N VAL A 193 -12.57 2.89 19.12
CA VAL A 193 -12.44 2.80 17.66
C VAL A 193 -13.38 3.76 16.95
N HIS A 194 -14.63 3.88 17.41
CA HIS A 194 -15.59 4.87 16.91
C HIS A 194 -15.07 6.30 17.10
N ASN A 195 -14.53 6.63 18.27
CA ASN A 195 -13.96 7.94 18.53
C ASN A 195 -12.74 8.24 17.63
N ILE A 196 -11.92 7.24 17.32
CA ILE A 196 -10.82 7.39 16.35
C ILE A 196 -11.39 7.66 14.96
N PHE A 197 -12.37 6.86 14.52
CA PHE A 197 -13.05 7.03 13.24
C PHE A 197 -13.66 8.44 13.10
N VAL A 198 -14.46 8.90 14.06
CA VAL A 198 -15.10 10.21 14.06
C VAL A 198 -14.05 11.32 13.97
N LYS A 199 -12.99 11.26 14.78
CA LYS A 199 -11.91 12.26 14.74
C LYS A 199 -11.21 12.32 13.39
N ILE A 200 -11.02 11.19 12.72
CA ILE A 200 -10.42 11.15 11.38
C ILE A 200 -11.40 11.73 10.35
N MET A 201 -12.67 11.33 10.41
CA MET A 201 -13.72 11.86 9.55
C MET A 201 -13.84 13.39 9.69
N GLU A 202 -13.95 13.92 10.90
CA GLU A 202 -13.99 15.37 11.15
C GLU A 202 -12.78 16.11 10.57
N ARG A 203 -11.56 15.59 10.81
CA ARG A 203 -10.32 16.19 10.29
C ARG A 203 -10.24 16.18 8.77
N SER A 204 -10.88 15.20 8.14
CA SER A 204 -10.93 15.06 6.68
C SER A 204 -12.10 15.81 6.03
N GLY A 205 -12.92 16.56 6.79
CA GLY A 205 -14.16 17.11 6.23
C GLY A 205 -15.15 16.03 5.79
N CYS A 206 -15.14 14.90 6.50
CA CYS A 206 -15.85 13.66 6.21
C CYS A 206 -15.42 12.95 4.92
N GLU A 207 -14.27 13.26 4.33
CA GLU A 207 -13.81 12.65 3.08
C GLU A 207 -12.86 11.45 3.26
N SER A 208 -12.50 11.12 4.51
CA SER A 208 -11.48 10.11 4.81
C SER A 208 -11.80 8.74 4.23
N LYS A 209 -11.05 8.35 3.19
CA LYS A 209 -11.16 7.00 2.60
C LYS A 209 -10.69 5.94 3.59
N VAL A 210 -9.65 6.25 4.38
CA VAL A 210 -9.06 5.32 5.35
C VAL A 210 -10.01 5.05 6.47
N ALA A 211 -10.61 6.09 7.07
CA ALA A 211 -11.59 5.93 8.14
C ALA A 211 -12.78 5.11 7.65
N ARG A 212 -13.35 5.44 6.48
CA ARG A 212 -14.49 4.71 5.92
C ARG A 212 -14.17 3.25 5.64
N PHE A 213 -13.00 2.98 5.05
CA PHE A 213 -12.60 1.61 4.72
C PHE A 213 -12.30 0.79 5.99
N PHE A 214 -11.56 1.37 6.93
CA PHE A 214 -11.29 0.80 8.24
C PHE A 214 -12.58 0.48 9.00
N TRP A 215 -13.55 1.39 8.96
CA TRP A 215 -14.89 1.19 9.55
C TRP A 215 -15.65 0.04 8.90
N MET A 216 -15.68 -0.02 7.56
CA MET A 216 -16.32 -1.11 6.82
C MET A 216 -15.66 -2.47 7.11
N TYR A 217 -14.33 -2.51 7.24
CA TYR A 217 -13.61 -3.73 7.60
C TYR A 217 -13.97 -4.21 9.01
N LEU A 218 -14.02 -3.30 9.98
CA LEU A 218 -14.45 -3.61 11.35
C LEU A 218 -15.90 -4.08 11.39
N ASP A 219 -16.81 -3.41 10.71
CA ASP A 219 -18.22 -3.82 10.58
C ASP A 219 -18.35 -5.26 10.05
N ASP A 220 -17.58 -5.60 9.02
CA ASP A 220 -17.64 -6.93 8.40
C ASP A 220 -16.98 -8.02 9.27
N LEU A 221 -15.89 -7.69 9.95
CA LEU A 221 -15.23 -8.58 10.92
C LEU A 221 -16.18 -8.90 12.07
N LEU A 222 -16.87 -7.87 12.59
CA LEU A 222 -17.81 -7.98 13.70
C LEU A 222 -19.09 -8.76 13.32
N LYS A 223 -19.63 -8.59 12.11
CA LYS A 223 -20.82 -9.34 11.63
C LYS A 223 -20.64 -10.87 11.59
N SER A 224 -19.41 -11.37 11.61
CA SER A 224 -19.11 -12.81 11.47
C SER A 224 -19.40 -13.65 12.72
N ASP A 225 -19.63 -13.05 13.89
CA ASP A 225 -19.97 -13.76 15.13
C ASP A 225 -21.40 -13.46 15.60
N SER A 226 -22.35 -14.34 15.24
CA SER A 226 -23.79 -14.17 15.51
C SER A 226 -24.18 -14.06 17.00
N THR A 227 -23.27 -14.36 17.93
CA THR A 227 -23.56 -14.37 19.38
C THR A 227 -23.47 -13.00 20.05
N LYS A 228 -22.90 -11.98 19.39
CA LYS A 228 -22.72 -10.63 19.95
C LYS A 228 -23.50 -9.54 19.22
N SER A 229 -24.54 -9.88 18.44
CA SER A 229 -25.26 -9.00 17.49
C SER A 229 -25.55 -7.56 17.97
N GLU A 230 -25.75 -7.31 19.26
CA GLU A 230 -26.06 -5.99 19.82
C GLU A 230 -24.81 -5.11 20.02
N LEU A 231 -23.62 -5.69 20.18
CA LEU A 231 -22.31 -5.01 20.25
C LEU A 231 -21.66 -4.81 18.87
N LEU A 232 -22.22 -5.44 17.83
CA LEU A 232 -21.63 -5.56 16.48
C LEU A 232 -22.24 -4.62 15.46
N VAL A 233 -23.28 -3.86 15.84
CA VAL A 233 -23.84 -2.80 15.01
C VAL A 233 -23.23 -1.49 15.47
N LEU A 234 -22.06 -1.17 14.92
CA LEU A 234 -21.52 0.17 15.08
C LEU A 234 -22.52 1.20 14.51
N PRO A 235 -22.66 2.39 15.12
CA PRO A 235 -23.64 3.37 14.68
C PRO A 235 -23.42 3.73 13.21
N PRO A 236 -24.50 3.85 12.40
CA PRO A 236 -24.39 4.15 10.98
C PRO A 236 -23.70 5.50 10.77
N ILE A 237 -22.87 5.59 9.71
CA ILE A 237 -22.20 6.84 9.33
C ILE A 237 -23.29 7.84 8.92
N GLU A 238 -23.54 8.85 9.75
CA GLU A 238 -24.35 10.00 9.37
C GLU A 238 -23.53 10.88 8.42
N ILE A 239 -23.71 10.65 7.11
CA ILE A 239 -23.16 11.55 6.10
C ILE A 239 -23.99 12.83 6.15
N HIS A 240 -23.50 13.84 6.85
CA HIS A 240 -24.04 15.19 6.71
C HIS A 240 -23.72 15.67 5.29
N THR A 241 -24.64 15.45 4.37
CA THR A 241 -24.65 16.17 3.09
C THR A 241 -24.73 17.65 3.44
N LEU A 242 -23.64 18.38 3.19
CA LEU A 242 -23.65 19.84 3.21
C LEU A 242 -24.82 20.28 2.33
N GLY A 243 -25.79 20.95 2.96
CA GLY A 243 -26.97 21.47 2.29
C GLY A 243 -26.59 22.42 1.15
N ASN A 244 -27.42 22.38 0.11
CA ASN A 244 -27.41 23.23 -1.09
C ASN A 244 -26.94 24.68 -0.86
#